data_AF-A0A1M5QPQ9-F1
#
_entry.id   AF-A0A1M5QPQ9-F1
#
_cell.length_a   1.000
_cell.length_b   1.000
_cell.length_c   1.000
_cell.angle_alpha   90.00
_cell.angle_beta   90.00
_cell.angle_gamma   90.00
#
_symmetry.space_group_name_H-M   'P 1'
#
loop_
_entity.id
_entity.type
_entity.pdbx_description
1 polymer ?
#
loop_
_entity_poly.entity_id
_entity_poly.type
_entity_poly.pdbx_seq_one_letter_code
_entity_poly.pdbx_strand_id
1 'polypeptide(L)'
;MSGVFLISLGVLIILAVFFSLSNSFWIFIGFLIGTFGVFKMVKSFPNGAGSLLVGVIIIITSLGVVDINFWEFILVLLGAGLIEGGLRIVVSNIKNNE
;
A
#
# COMPACT_ATOMS: atom_id res chain seq x y z
N MET A 1 5.11 -4.56 16.75
CA MET A 1 6.21 -4.43 15.75
C MET A 1 5.69 -4.07 14.35
N SER A 2 4.67 -4.73 13.80
CA SER A 2 4.18 -4.51 12.44
C SER A 2 3.52 -3.14 12.17
N GLY A 3 2.96 -2.47 13.19
CA GLY A 3 2.40 -1.12 13.04
C GLY A 3 3.48 -0.04 12.89
N VAL A 4 4.55 -0.12 13.68
CA VAL A 4 5.70 0.81 13.61
C VAL A 4 6.36 0.73 12.24
N PHE A 5 6.53 -0.48 11.69
CA PHE A 5 7.11 -0.69 10.35
C PHE A 5 6.30 0.01 9.24
N LEU A 6 4.97 -0.05 9.29
CA LEU A 6 4.11 0.63 8.32
C LEU A 6 4.15 2.15 8.46
N ILE A 7 4.18 2.67 9.70
CA ILE A 7 4.33 4.11 9.94
C ILE A 7 5.68 4.59 9.42
N SER A 8 6.76 3.86 9.68
CA SER A 8 8.09 4.15 9.15
C SER A 8 8.11 4.15 7.62
N LEU A 9 7.49 3.16 6.96
CA LEU A 9 7.35 3.12 5.50
C LEU A 9 6.56 4.31 4.96
N GLY A 10 5.46 4.69 5.60
CA GLY A 10 4.66 5.85 5.21
C GLY A 10 5.44 7.16 5.29
N VAL A 11 6.19 7.36 6.38
CA VAL A 11 7.09 8.53 6.53
C VAL A 11 8.19 8.52 5.47
N LEU A 12 8.75 7.35 5.15
CA LEU A 12 9.78 7.18 4.13
C LEU A 12 9.26 7.54 2.73
N ILE A 13 8.02 7.16 2.41
CA ILE A 13 7.34 7.54 1.15
C ILE A 13 7.17 9.06 1.08
N ILE A 14 6.69 9.69 2.16
CA ILE A 14 6.49 11.14 2.18
C ILE A 14 7.84 11.85 1.98
N LEU A 15 8.88 11.44 2.70
CA LEU A 15 10.23 11.96 2.51
C LEU A 15 10.75 11.74 1.09
N ALA A 16 10.49 10.57 0.49
CA ALA A 16 10.92 10.25 -0.87
C ALA A 16 10.30 11.18 -1.93
N VAL A 17 9.05 11.61 -1.73
CA VAL A 17 8.41 12.64 -2.56
C VAL A 17 9.14 13.97 -2.42
N PHE A 18 9.36 14.44 -1.19
CA PHE A 18 9.95 15.76 -0.94
C PHE A 18 11.40 15.86 -1.40
N PHE A 19 12.17 14.78 -1.27
CA PHE A 19 13.57 14.74 -1.68
C PHE A 19 13.78 14.35 -3.16
N SER A 20 12.70 14.14 -3.92
CA SER A 20 12.75 13.77 -5.34
C SER A 20 13.69 12.59 -5.61
N LEU A 21 13.58 11.54 -4.78
CA LEU A 21 14.44 10.37 -4.87
C LEU A 21 14.23 9.64 -6.20
N SER A 22 15.29 9.02 -6.72
CA SER A 22 15.30 8.36 -8.04
C SER A 22 14.20 7.31 -8.21
N ASN A 23 13.75 7.10 -9.45
CA ASN A 23 12.72 6.09 -9.78
C ASN A 23 13.09 4.68 -9.28
N SER A 24 14.38 4.31 -9.28
CA SER A 24 14.85 3.03 -8.74
C SER A 24 14.55 2.86 -7.25
N PHE A 25 14.58 3.94 -6.47
CA PHE A 25 14.25 3.93 -5.05
C PHE A 25 12.75 3.72 -4.82
N TRP A 26 11.92 4.36 -5.64
CA TRP A 26 10.47 4.17 -5.59
C TRP A 26 10.04 2.75 -5.93
N ILE A 27 10.66 2.13 -6.95
CA ILE A 27 10.43 0.71 -7.28
C ILE A 27 10.78 -0.18 -6.09
N PHE A 28 11.92 0.08 -5.43
CA PHE A 28 12.34 -0.70 -4.26
C PHE A 28 11.35 -0.58 -3.10
N ILE A 29 10.85 0.63 -2.81
CA ILE A 29 9.82 0.85 -1.79
C ILE A 29 8.52 0.14 -2.18
N GLY A 30 8.06 0.30 -3.42
CA GLY A 30 6.85 -0.35 -3.90
C GLY A 30 6.93 -1.87 -3.78
N PHE A 31 8.09 -2.46 -4.06
CA PHE A 31 8.34 -3.88 -3.87
C PHE A 31 8.29 -4.31 -2.39
N LEU A 32 8.91 -3.54 -1.48
CA LEU A 32 8.84 -3.81 -0.04
C LEU A 32 7.41 -3.75 0.49
N ILE A 33 6.64 -2.74 0.09
CA ILE A 33 5.25 -2.56 0.52
C ILE A 33 4.38 -3.68 -0.07
N GLY A 34 4.57 -4.01 -1.35
CA GLY A 34 3.85 -5.08 -2.04
C GLY A 34 4.09 -6.45 -1.40
N THR A 35 5.36 -6.82 -1.19
CA THR A 35 5.73 -8.09 -0.54
C THR A 35 5.23 -8.17 0.90
N PHE A 36 5.30 -7.07 1.66
CA PHE A 36 4.70 -7.00 3.00
C PHE A 36 3.18 -7.17 2.96
N GLY A 37 2.51 -6.59 1.95
CA GLY A 37 1.09 -6.75 1.71
C GLY A 37 0.72 -8.20 1.42
N VAL A 38 1.44 -8.87 0.52
CA VAL A 38 1.27 -10.31 0.23
C VAL A 38 1.43 -11.12 1.51
N PHE A 39 2.50 -10.90 2.28
CA PHE A 39 2.76 -11.65 3.51
C PHE A 39 1.63 -11.51 4.53
N LYS A 40 1.12 -10.28 4.73
CA LYS A 40 -0.03 -10.04 5.60
C LYS A 40 -1.30 -10.70 5.09
N MET A 41 -1.54 -10.64 3.78
CA MET A 41 -2.75 -11.17 3.16
C MET A 41 -2.81 -12.69 3.27
N VAL A 42 -1.69 -13.38 3.08
CA VAL A 42 -1.57 -14.83 3.28
C VAL A 42 -1.81 -15.20 4.75
N LYS A 43 -1.32 -14.41 5.70
CA LYS A 43 -1.45 -14.72 7.13
C LYS A 43 -2.82 -14.37 7.72
N SER A 44 -3.47 -13.33 7.23
CA SER A 44 -4.68 -12.78 7.86
C SER A 44 -5.53 -11.99 6.85
N PHE A 45 -6.05 -12.66 5.83
CA PHE A 45 -6.98 -12.04 4.89
C PHE A 45 -8.17 -11.40 5.64
N PRO A 46 -8.58 -10.16 5.31
CA PRO A 46 -8.15 -9.31 4.19
C PRO A 46 -7.03 -8.30 4.51
N ASN A 47 -6.35 -8.44 5.65
CA ASN A 47 -5.32 -7.51 6.09
C ASN A 47 -4.13 -7.56 5.13
N GLY A 48 -3.70 -6.41 4.62
CA GLY A 48 -2.59 -6.33 3.66
C GLY A 48 -3.00 -6.16 2.20
N ALA A 49 -4.29 -6.32 1.87
CA ALA A 49 -4.80 -6.05 0.52
C ALA A 49 -4.56 -4.58 0.10
N GLY A 50 -4.75 -3.63 1.02
CA GLY A 50 -4.49 -2.21 0.77
C GLY A 50 -3.02 -1.94 0.51
N SER A 51 -2.12 -2.49 1.34
CA SER A 51 -0.68 -2.38 1.11
C SER A 51 -0.23 -3.02 -0.20
N LEU A 52 -0.81 -4.14 -0.60
CA LEU A 52 -0.48 -4.78 -1.87
C LEU A 52 -0.84 -3.87 -3.05
N LEU A 53 -2.04 -3.28 -3.04
CA LEU A 53 -2.47 -2.32 -4.05
C LEU A 53 -1.56 -1.09 -4.12
N VAL A 54 -1.22 -0.52 -2.96
CA VAL A 54 -0.30 0.63 -2.88
C VAL A 54 1.08 0.28 -3.45
N GLY A 55 1.63 -0.87 -3.07
CA GLY A 55 2.93 -1.33 -3.56
C GLY A 55 2.96 -1.49 -5.08
N VAL A 56 1.91 -2.11 -5.65
CA VAL A 56 1.77 -2.30 -7.10
C VAL A 56 1.66 -0.95 -7.82
N ILE A 57 0.83 -0.04 -7.33
CA ILE A 57 0.66 1.28 -7.97
C ILE A 57 1.97 2.06 -7.96
N ILE A 58 2.69 2.08 -6.83
CA ILE A 58 4.00 2.74 -6.75
C ILE A 58 4.95 2.19 -7.83
N ILE A 59 5.02 0.87 -8.01
CA ILE A 59 5.91 0.27 -9.02
C ILE A 59 5.50 0.71 -10.42
N ILE A 60 4.22 0.64 -10.76
CA ILE A 60 3.70 0.99 -12.08
C ILE A 60 3.93 2.48 -12.39
N THR A 61 3.72 3.37 -11.41
CA THR A 61 4.03 4.80 -11.55
C THR A 61 5.51 5.04 -11.78
N SER A 62 6.37 4.33 -11.04
CA SER A 62 7.82 4.49 -11.14
C SER A 62 8.40 3.99 -12.47
N LEU A 63 7.73 3.04 -13.11
CA LEU A 63 8.07 2.56 -14.45
C LEU A 63 7.61 3.51 -15.57
N GLY A 64 6.92 4.61 -15.24
CA GLY A 64 6.38 5.57 -16.21
C GLY A 64 5.21 5.01 -17.00
N VAL A 65 4.57 3.93 -16.54
CA VAL A 65 3.39 3.35 -17.20
C VAL A 65 2.14 4.18 -16.90
N VAL A 66 2.08 4.79 -15.71
CA VAL A 66 0.99 5.68 -15.29
C VAL A 66 1.61 6.91 -14.62
N ASP A 67 1.40 8.09 -15.20
CA ASP A 67 1.75 9.35 -14.54
C ASP A 67 0.70 9.66 -13.48
N ILE A 68 1.14 9.72 -12.23
CA ILE A 68 0.28 10.02 -11.08
C ILE A 68 0.86 11.26 -10.39
N ASN A 69 0.06 12.32 -10.29
CA ASN A 69 0.42 13.51 -9.57
C ASN A 69 0.33 13.29 -8.04
N PHE A 70 0.96 14.15 -7.26
CA PHE A 70 0.99 14.05 -5.80
C PHE A 70 -0.41 13.88 -5.16
N TRP A 71 -1.40 14.65 -5.64
CA TRP A 71 -2.78 14.56 -5.12
C TRP A 71 -3.45 13.24 -5.48
N GLU A 72 -3.23 12.73 -6.68
CA GLU A 72 -3.75 11.42 -7.12
C GLU A 72 -3.09 10.29 -6.33
N PHE A 73 -1.81 10.43 -6.00
CA PHE A 73 -1.11 9.49 -5.12
C PHE A 73 -1.71 9.46 -3.71
N ILE A 74 -2.03 10.62 -3.12
CA ILE A 74 -2.74 10.68 -1.82
C ILE A 74 -4.09 9.98 -1.92
N LEU A 75 -4.85 10.22 -2.99
CA LEU A 75 -6.15 9.56 -3.21
C LEU A 75 -6.02 8.04 -3.29
N VAL A 76 -4.97 7.53 -3.95
CA VAL A 76 -4.65 6.10 -3.99
C VAL A 76 -4.41 5.55 -2.58
N LEU A 77 -3.60 6.23 -1.77
CA LEU A 77 -3.31 5.79 -0.40
C LEU A 77 -4.58 5.72 0.47
N LEU A 78 -5.41 6.76 0.39
CA LEU A 78 -6.68 6.82 1.13
C LEU A 78 -7.66 5.75 0.63
N GLY A 79 -7.78 5.60 -0.69
CA GLY A 79 -8.63 4.59 -1.32
C GLY A 79 -8.23 3.17 -0.93
N ALA A 80 -6.93 2.85 -0.95
CA ALA A 80 -6.44 1.55 -0.53
C ALA A 80 -6.73 1.25 0.95
N GLY A 81 -6.64 2.27 1.83
CA GLY A 81 -7.02 2.15 3.24
C GLY A 81 -8.52 1.89 3.42
N LEU A 82 -9.37 2.60 2.67
CA LEU A 82 -10.82 2.39 2.67
C LEU A 82 -11.21 1.00 2.14
N ILE A 83 -10.55 0.54 1.06
CA ILE A 83 -10.76 -0.81 0.50
C ILE A 83 -10.41 -1.87 1.54
N GLU A 84 -9.24 -1.76 2.19
CA GLU A 84 -8.84 -2.73 3.24
C GLU A 84 -9.83 -2.73 4.41
N GLY A 85 -10.27 -1.55 4.86
CA GLY A 85 -11.27 -1.41 5.92
C GLY A 85 -12.63 -2.00 5.54
N GLY A 86 -13.14 -1.67 4.35
CA GLY A 86 -14.41 -2.19 3.84
C GLY A 86 -14.37 -3.71 3.64
N LEU A 87 -13.29 -4.22 3.05
CA LEU A 87 -13.10 -5.66 2.84
C LEU A 87 -13.04 -6.41 4.17
N ARG A 88 -12.42 -5.84 5.21
CA ARG A 88 -12.41 -6.40 6.57
C ARG A 88 -13.81 -6.55 7.15
N ILE A 89 -14.68 -5.55 6.99
CA ILE A 89 -16.06 -5.61 7.47
C ILE A 89 -16.84 -6.71 6.75
N VAL A 90 -16.72 -6.78 5.42
CA VAL A 90 -17.40 -7.81 4.60
C VAL A 90 -16.95 -9.21 5.01
N VAL A 91 -15.64 -9.46 5.09
CA VAL A 91 -15.10 -10.78 5.47
C VAL A 91 -15.50 -11.15 6.90
N SER A 92 -15.49 -10.19 7.83
CA SER A 92 -15.93 -10.45 9.21
C SER A 92 -17.42 -10.80 9.28
N ASN A 93 -18.27 -10.14 8.48
CA ASN A 93 -19.70 -10.43 8.44
C ASN A 93 -19.99 -11.82 7.85
N ILE A 94 -19.25 -12.23 6.81
CA ILE A 94 -19.40 -13.58 6.24
C ILE A 94 -19.04 -14.63 7.29
N LYS A 95 -17.91 -14.47 7.98
CA LYS A 95 -17.44 -15.41 9.01
C LYS A 95 -18.39 -15.54 10.21
N ASN A 96 -19.15 -14.48 10.55
CA ASN A 96 -20.11 -14.50 11.66
C ASN A 96 -21.48 -15.10 11.27
N ASN A 97 -21.76 -15.29 9.99
CA ASN A 97 -23.00 -15.92 9.49
C ASN A 97 -22.82 -17.41 9.17
N GLU A 98 -21.61 -17.96 9.34
CA GLU A 98 -21.30 -19.40 9.32
C GLU A 98 -21.27 -19.97 10.74
#